data_AF-A0A2D6FIX2-F1
#
_entry.id   AF-A0A2D6FIX2-F1
#
_cell.length_a   1.000
_cell.length_b   1.000
_cell.length_c   1.000
_cell.angle_alpha   90.00
_cell.angle_beta   90.00
_cell.angle_gamma   90.00
#
_symmetry.space_group_name_H-M   'P 1'
#
loop_
_entity.id
_entity.type
_entity.pdbx_description
1 polymer ?
#
loop_
_entity_poly.entity_id
_entity_poly.type
_entity_poly.pdbx_seq_one_letter_code
_entity_poly.pdbx_strand_id
1 'polypeptide(L)' 'MEKDVPDFAVFQNSRTFKSAIWTRELGKWHHCDKEEYPAILILVTLLRESSDPESTMKQIIRMMDNGDAAG' A
#
# COMPACT_ATOMS: atom_id res chain seq x y z
N MET A 1 24.27 13.56 6.05
CA MET A 1 23.57 12.47 5.36
C MET A 1 22.10 12.80 5.40
N GLU A 2 21.51 13.16 4.27
CA GLU A 2 20.05 13.11 4.14
C GLU A 2 19.61 11.68 4.44
N LYS A 3 18.61 11.53 5.32
CA LYS A 3 18.01 10.22 5.56
C LYS A 3 17.18 9.89 4.33
N ASP A 4 17.46 8.76 3.71
CA ASP A 4 16.65 8.25 2.63
C ASP A 4 15.25 7.95 3.18
N VAL A 5 14.28 8.80 2.83
CA VAL A 5 12.89 8.67 3.27
C VAL A 5 12.23 7.70 2.28
N PRO A 6 11.53 6.64 2.70
CA PRO A 6 10.85 5.77 1.74
C PRO A 6 9.78 6.52 0.94
N ASP A 7 9.45 6.04 -0.27
CA ASP A 7 8.38 6.63 -1.09
C ASP A 7 6.98 6.40 -0.51
N PHE A 8 6.82 5.34 0.30
CA PHE A 8 5.56 5.03 0.96
C PHE A 8 5.77 4.31 2.30
N ALA A 9 4.73 4.29 3.13
CA ALA A 9 4.65 3.50 4.35
C ALA A 9 3.21 3.01 4.57
N VAL A 10 3.06 1.82 5.17
CA VAL A 10 1.76 1.25 5.51
C VAL A 10 1.73 0.92 7.00
N PHE A 11 0.69 1.41 7.68
CA PHE A 11 0.35 1.06 9.05
C PHE A 11 -0.79 0.04 9.05
N GLN A 12 -0.67 -1.02 9.84
CA GLN A 12 -1.75 -1.98 10.07
C GLN A 12 -1.80 -2.41 11.53
N ASN A 13 -3.02 -2.55 12.05
CA ASN A 13 -3.29 -3.11 13.36
C ASN A 13 -4.40 -4.17 13.26
N SER A 14 -4.00 -5.44 13.36
CA SER A 14 -4.91 -6.60 13.25
C SER A 14 -5.92 -6.73 14.39
N ARG A 15 -5.66 -6.14 15.57
CA ARG A 15 -6.60 -6.18 16.69
C ARG A 15 -7.79 -5.25 16.48
N THR A 16 -7.55 -4.13 15.80
CA THR A 16 -8.56 -3.07 15.59
C THR A 16 -9.04 -2.98 14.15
N PHE A 17 -8.46 -3.78 13.24
CA PHE A 17 -8.69 -3.71 11.80
C PHE A 17 -8.49 -2.29 11.24
N LYS A 18 -7.52 -1.55 11.81
CA LYS A 18 -7.15 -0.21 11.36
C LYS A 18 -5.99 -0.31 10.38
N SER A 19 -6.08 0.48 9.32
CA SER A 19 -4.99 0.65 8.37
C SER A 19 -4.84 2.10 7.95
N ALA A 20 -3.62 2.48 7.59
CA ALA A 20 -3.34 3.79 7.02
C ALA A 20 -2.15 3.70 6.06
N ILE A 21 -2.18 4.52 5.01
CA ILE A 21 -1.15 4.58 3.99
C ILE A 21 -0.58 5.99 3.98
N TRP A 22 0.74 6.11 3.94
CA TRP A 22 1.43 7.38 3.73
C TRP A 22 2.24 7.27 2.44
N THR A 23 2.24 8.32 1.64
CA THR A 23 3.13 8.45 0.47
C THR A 23 3.90 9.76 0.54
N ARG A 24 5.08 9.77 -0.06
CA ARG A 24 5.94 10.95 -0.14
C ARG A 24 5.22 12.11 -0.85
N GLU A 25 4.44 11.83 -1.88
CA GLU A 25 3.70 12.84 -2.66
C GLU A 25 2.59 13.51 -1.84
N LEU A 26 1.86 12.72 -1.04
CA LEU A 26 0.77 13.24 -0.22
C LEU A 26 1.26 13.89 1.07
N GLY A 27 2.41 13.43 1.59
CA GLY A 27 3.02 13.95 2.82
C GLY A 27 2.18 13.76 4.09
N LYS A 28 1.06 13.04 4.01
CA LYS A 28 0.11 12.82 5.11
C LYS A 28 -0.41 11.38 5.12
N TRP A 29 -0.80 10.92 6.30
CA TRP A 29 -1.45 9.62 6.45
C TRP A 29 -2.88 9.68 5.91
N HIS A 30 -3.19 8.77 5.00
CA HIS A 30 -4.54 8.45 4.59
C HIS A 30 -5.04 7.29 5.46
N HIS A 31 -6.04 7.54 6.29
CA HIS A 31 -6.67 6.52 7.11
C HIS A 31 -7.71 5.78 6.28
N CYS A 32 -7.65 4.46 6.31
CA CYS A 32 -8.57 3.59 5.58
C CYS A 32 -9.69 3.11 6.51
N ASP A 33 -10.84 2.86 5.92
CA ASP A 33 -12.00 2.29 6.57
C ASP A 33 -11.73 0.83 6.97
N LYS A 34 -12.52 0.32 7.91
CA LYS A 34 -12.33 -1.02 8.47
C LYS A 34 -12.51 -2.10 7.42
N GLU A 35 -13.41 -1.87 6.48
CA GLU A 35 -13.79 -2.74 5.37
C GLU A 35 -12.64 -2.90 4.37
N GLU A 36 -11.72 -1.92 4.29
CA GLU A 36 -10.56 -1.94 3.41
C GLU A 36 -9.38 -2.73 4.00
N TYR A 37 -9.40 -2.99 5.31
CA TYR A 37 -8.31 -3.68 6.00
C TYR A 37 -7.90 -5.02 5.34
N PRO A 38 -8.81 -5.93 4.95
CA PRO A 38 -8.43 -7.19 4.32
C PRO A 38 -7.71 -6.98 2.98
N ALA A 39 -8.17 -6.03 2.16
CA ALA A 39 -7.53 -5.70 0.89
C ALA A 39 -6.11 -5.16 1.10
N ILE A 40 -5.94 -4.26 2.07
CA ILE A 40 -4.64 -3.69 2.42
C ILE A 40 -3.72 -4.76 3.02
N LEU A 41 -4.26 -5.72 3.79
CA LEU A 41 -3.46 -6.84 4.33
C LEU A 41 -2.91 -7.73 3.21
N ILE A 42 -3.70 -8.02 2.18
CA ILE A 42 -3.23 -8.75 1.00
C ILE A 42 -2.08 -8.00 0.33
N LEU A 43 -2.25 -6.69 0.07
CA LEU A 43 -1.21 -5.84 -0.50
C LEU A 43 0.08 -5.89 0.33
N VAL A 44 0.00 -5.66 1.64
CA VAL A 44 1.17 -5.67 2.54
C VAL A 44 1.84 -7.04 2.57
N THR A 45 1.06 -8.12 2.51
CA THR A 45 1.61 -9.48 2.49
C THR A 45 2.41 -9.72 1.21
N LEU A 46 1.89 -9.33 0.05
CA LEU A 46 2.59 -9.41 -1.24
C LEU A 46 3.90 -8.60 -1.24
N LEU A 47 3.88 -7.40 -0.66
CA LEU A 47 5.07 -6.56 -0.57
C LEU A 47 6.14 -7.15 0.36
N ARG A 48 5.75 -7.82 1.45
CA ARG A 48 6.70 -8.43 2.40
C ARG A 48 7.37 -9.68 1.86
N GLU A 49 6.65 -10.46 1.08
CA GLU A 49 7.16 -11.68 0.46
C GLU A 49 7.94 -11.38 -0.84
N SER A 50 7.91 -10.14 -1.32
CA SER A 50 8.62 -9.73 -2.53
C SER A 50 10.10 -9.48 -2.28
N SER A 51 10.95 -9.99 -3.17
CA SER A 51 12.37 -9.63 -3.24
C SER A 51 12.60 -8.19 -3.73
N ASP A 52 11.60 -7.58 -4.38
CA ASP A 52 11.60 -6.20 -4.85
C ASP A 52 10.20 -5.57 -4.66
N PRO A 53 9.91 -5.07 -3.44
CA PRO A 53 8.60 -4.52 -3.10
C PRO A 53 8.19 -3.32 -3.97
N GLU A 54 9.15 -2.54 -4.47
CA GLU A 54 8.87 -1.38 -5.32
C GLU A 54 8.33 -1.82 -6.69
N SER A 55 8.99 -2.79 -7.32
CA SER A 55 8.51 -3.40 -8.56
C SER A 55 7.16 -4.08 -8.39
N THR A 56 6.97 -4.81 -7.28
CA THR A 56 5.67 -5.44 -6.95
C THR A 56 4.57 -4.41 -6.82
N MET A 57 4.79 -3.30 -6.11
CA MET A 57 3.80 -2.22 -5.98
C MET A 57 3.41 -1.65 -7.35
N LYS A 58 4.40 -1.37 -8.22
CA LYS A 58 4.15 -0.86 -9.59
C LYS A 58 3.32 -1.83 -10.43
N GLN A 59 3.55 -3.14 -10.29
CA GLN A 59 2.77 -4.16 -11.00
C GLN A 59 1.33 -4.23 -10.48
N ILE A 60 1.12 -4.15 -9.17
CA ILE A 60 -0.21 -4.14 -8.56
C ILE A 60 -1.03 -2.94 -9.05
N ILE A 61 -0.44 -1.73 -9.08
CA ILE A 61 -1.09 -0.53 -9.60
C ILE A 61 -1.50 -0.73 -11.07
N ARG A 62 -0.59 -1.25 -11.90
CA ARG A 62 -0.90 -1.54 -13.32
C ARG A 62 -2.05 -2.55 -13.49
N MET A 63 -2.15 -3.54 -12.61
CA MET A 63 -3.25 -4.50 -12.66
C MET A 63 -4.59 -3.85 -12.30
N MET A 64 -4.59 -2.89 -11.37
CA MET A 64 -5.78 -2.11 -10.99
C MET A 64 -6.21 -1.17 -12.11
N ASP A 65 -5.29 -0.41 -12.71
CA ASP A 65 -5.59 0.53 -13.79
C ASP A 65 -6.13 -0.17 -15.06
N ASN A 66 -5.63 -1.38 -15.37
CA ASN A 66 -6.08 -2.16 -16.52
C ASN A 66 -7.44 -2.85 -16.30
N GLY A 67 -7.92 -2.92 -15.05
CA GLY A 67 -9.25 -3.44 -14.72
C GLY A 67 -10.40 -2.50 -15.12
N ASP A 68 -10.13 -1.20 -15.21
CA ASP A 68 -11.12 -0.17 -15.55
C ASP A 68 -11.34 0.00 -17.08
N ALA A 69 -10.47 -0.58 -17.91
CA ALA A 69 -10.57 -0.50 -19.38
C ALA A 69 -11.46 -1.58 -20.02
N ALA A 70 -12.06 -2.46 -19.21
CA ALA A 70 -12.94 -3.55 -19.67
C ALA A 70 -14.40 -3.42 -19.22
N GLY A 71 -14.81 -2.24 -18.73
CA GLY A 71 -16.18 -1.91 -18.31
C GLY A 71 -16.97 -1.12 -19.34
#